data_AF-A0A955LWV2-F1
#
_entry.id   AF-A0A955LWV2-F1
#
_cell.length_a   1.000
_cell.length_b   1.000
_cell.length_c   1.000
_cell.angle_alpha   90.00
_cell.angle_beta   90.00
_cell.angle_gamma   90.00
#
_symmetry.space_group_name_H-M   'P 1'
#
loop_
_entity.id
_entity.type
_entity.pdbx_description
1 polymer ?
#
loop_
_entity_poly.entity_id
_entity_poly.type
_entity_poly.pdbx_seq_one_letter_code
_entity_poly.pdbx_strand_id
1 'polypeptide(L)'
;MGHGTFSSAAYTTLSNERSYATKSAREIFGQELHEEMNPLGVEIRESRDSEEHPNSIAIQVWLDVTGSMHRIPENLVKESLPHLMLDIMDAGVDDPQLFFGAIGDHTCDRSPLQVGQFESDTELIVKWLTNSHLEGGGGGNDGESYLLA
;
A
#
# COMPACT_ATOMS: atom_id res chain seq x y z
N MET A 1 -0.56 3.89 -16.70
CA MET A 1 -0.07 4.12 -15.33
C MET A 1 -0.11 5.61 -15.10
N GLY A 2 -0.57 6.06 -13.93
CA GLY A 2 -0.77 7.50 -13.67
C GLY A 2 -1.91 8.11 -14.48
N HIS A 3 -3.07 7.45 -14.50
CA HIS A 3 -4.34 8.02 -14.96
C HIS A 3 -5.36 7.94 -13.84
N GLY A 4 -6.31 8.86 -13.82
CA GLY A 4 -7.28 8.99 -12.75
C GLY A 4 -6.71 9.66 -11.49
N THR A 5 -7.57 10.14 -10.61
CA THR A 5 -7.16 10.97 -9.46
C THR A 5 -7.72 10.40 -8.18
N PHE A 6 -7.00 10.61 -7.08
CA PHE A 6 -7.52 10.27 -5.78
C PHE A 6 -8.76 11.10 -5.44
N SER A 7 -9.79 10.43 -4.92
CA SER A 7 -11.05 11.04 -4.52
C SER A 7 -11.52 10.42 -3.22
N SER A 8 -11.63 11.26 -2.19
CA SER A 8 -12.18 10.84 -0.89
C SER A 8 -13.62 10.30 -1.02
N ALA A 9 -14.40 10.83 -1.97
CA ALA A 9 -15.73 10.32 -2.27
C ALA A 9 -15.69 8.93 -2.91
N ALA A 10 -14.79 8.70 -3.88
CA ALA A 10 -14.60 7.37 -4.48
C ALA A 10 -14.15 6.35 -3.44
N TYR A 11 -13.21 6.73 -2.56
CA TYR A 11 -12.77 5.89 -1.45
C TYR A 11 -13.93 5.55 -0.51
N THR A 12 -14.75 6.53 -0.14
CA THR A 12 -15.90 6.31 0.75
C THR A 12 -16.88 5.31 0.16
N THR A 13 -17.20 5.43 -1.13
CA THR A 13 -18.03 4.46 -1.86
C THR A 13 -17.40 3.07 -1.82
N LEU A 14 -16.13 2.96 -2.21
CA LEU A 14 -15.39 1.69 -2.25
C LEU A 14 -15.31 1.01 -0.88
N SER A 15 -15.03 1.79 0.18
CA SER A 15 -14.94 1.33 1.56
C SER A 15 -16.28 0.76 2.06
N ASN A 16 -17.38 1.43 1.71
CA ASN A 16 -18.73 0.96 2.04
C ASN A 16 -19.10 -0.31 1.27
N GLU A 17 -18.87 -0.33 -0.05
CA GLU A 17 -19.12 -1.49 -0.92
C GLU A 17 -18.34 -2.73 -0.47
N ARG A 18 -17.09 -2.54 -0.05
CA ARG A 18 -16.22 -3.61 0.45
C ARG A 18 -16.38 -3.88 1.95
N SER A 19 -17.17 -3.07 2.65
CA SER A 19 -17.49 -3.16 4.08
C SER A 19 -16.24 -3.21 4.97
N TYR A 20 -15.26 -2.34 4.71
CA TYR A 20 -13.98 -2.35 5.45
C TYR A 20 -14.16 -2.12 6.95
N ALA A 21 -15.11 -1.28 7.37
CA ALA A 21 -15.36 -0.98 8.78
C ALA A 21 -15.65 -2.22 9.64
N THR A 22 -16.27 -3.26 9.07
CA THR A 22 -16.70 -4.46 9.82
C THR A 22 -15.82 -5.69 9.58
N LYS A 23 -14.99 -5.68 8.53
CA LYS A 23 -14.12 -6.81 8.18
C LYS A 23 -12.86 -6.83 9.04
N SER A 24 -12.37 -8.03 9.34
CA SER A 24 -11.04 -8.22 9.92
C SER A 24 -9.93 -7.93 8.90
N ALA A 25 -8.71 -7.65 9.35
CA ALA A 25 -7.54 -7.53 8.46
C ALA A 25 -7.41 -8.74 7.52
N ARG A 26 -7.62 -9.96 8.02
CA ARG A 26 -7.57 -11.19 7.21
C ARG A 26 -8.60 -11.23 6.08
N GLU A 27 -9.74 -10.56 6.22
CA GLU A 27 -10.76 -10.48 5.17
C GLU A 27 -10.53 -9.33 4.19
N ILE A 28 -9.69 -8.36 4.55
CA ILE A 28 -9.37 -7.19 3.71
C ILE A 28 -8.10 -7.44 2.89
N PHE A 29 -7.09 -8.06 3.49
CA PHE A 29 -5.76 -8.23 2.91
C PHE A 29 -5.54 -9.60 2.25
N GLY A 30 -4.55 -9.66 1.37
CA GLY A 30 -4.10 -10.89 0.71
C GLY A 30 -3.71 -11.98 1.72
N GLN A 31 -3.96 -13.24 1.36
CA GLN A 31 -3.64 -14.41 2.20
C GLN A 31 -2.33 -15.11 1.78
N GLU A 32 -1.71 -14.64 0.72
CA GLU A 32 -0.44 -15.08 0.17
C GLU A 32 0.17 -13.94 -0.66
N LEU A 33 1.43 -14.08 -1.10
CA LEU A 33 2.05 -13.12 -2.01
C LEU A 33 1.21 -12.98 -3.29
N HIS A 34 0.60 -11.83 -3.49
CA HIS A 34 -0.11 -11.55 -4.73
C HIS A 34 0.88 -11.52 -5.90
N GLU A 35 0.55 -12.16 -7.03
CA GLU A 35 1.45 -12.28 -8.18
C GLU A 35 1.97 -10.93 -8.67
N GLU A 36 1.10 -9.92 -8.76
CA GLU A 36 1.47 -8.56 -9.17
C GLU A 36 2.35 -7.79 -8.15
N MET A 37 2.40 -8.27 -6.90
CA MET A 37 3.23 -7.70 -5.83
C MET A 37 4.54 -8.47 -5.62
N ASN A 38 4.76 -9.56 -6.36
CA ASN A 38 5.98 -10.34 -6.29
C ASN A 38 7.16 -9.52 -6.85
N PRO A 39 8.23 -9.28 -6.06
CA PRO A 39 9.38 -8.53 -6.54
C PRO A 39 10.23 -9.28 -7.57
N LEU A 40 10.05 -10.61 -7.70
CA LEU A 40 10.86 -11.42 -8.61
C LEU A 40 10.64 -11.03 -10.07
N GLY A 41 11.71 -10.57 -10.73
CA GLY A 41 11.67 -10.14 -12.13
C GLY A 41 11.18 -8.71 -12.34
N VAL A 42 10.91 -7.96 -11.27
CA VAL A 42 10.66 -6.52 -11.36
C VAL A 42 11.99 -5.80 -11.55
N GLU A 43 12.21 -5.26 -12.75
CA GLU A 43 13.40 -4.45 -13.04
C GLU A 43 13.16 -2.96 -12.74
N ILE A 44 11.96 -2.46 -13.04
CA ILE A 44 11.61 -1.04 -12.96
C ILE A 44 10.15 -0.88 -12.51
N ARG A 45 9.92 0.06 -11.59
CA ARG A 45 8.62 0.67 -11.29
C ARG A 45 8.76 2.16 -11.55
N GLU A 46 7.85 2.74 -12.32
CA GLU A 46 8.00 4.13 -12.80
C GLU A 46 6.82 4.99 -12.38
N SER A 47 7.15 6.17 -11.87
CA SER A 47 6.24 7.30 -11.77
C SER A 47 6.56 8.22 -12.93
N ARG A 48 5.57 8.56 -13.75
CA ARG A 48 5.76 9.35 -14.97
C ARG A 48 4.71 10.43 -15.10
N ASP A 49 5.14 11.55 -15.66
CA ASP A 49 4.25 12.60 -16.12
C ASP A 49 3.32 12.10 -17.22
N SER A 50 2.09 12.59 -17.19
CA SER A 50 1.06 12.35 -18.20
C SER A 50 0.32 13.65 -18.52
N GLU A 51 -0.59 13.64 -19.51
CA GLU A 51 -1.45 14.80 -19.77
C GLU A 51 -2.35 15.15 -18.57
N GLU A 52 -2.76 14.14 -17.79
CA GLU A 52 -3.57 14.31 -16.58
C GLU A 52 -2.71 14.70 -15.36
N HIS A 53 -1.44 14.27 -15.33
CA HIS A 53 -0.51 14.50 -14.23
C HIS A 53 0.84 15.04 -14.72
N PRO A 54 0.92 16.34 -15.08
CA PRO A 54 2.11 16.91 -15.71
C PRO A 54 3.31 17.10 -14.77
N ASN A 55 3.14 17.09 -13.44
CA ASN A 55 4.21 17.29 -12.47
C ASN A 55 4.27 16.15 -11.44
N SER A 56 4.35 14.91 -11.92
CA SER A 56 4.19 13.72 -11.09
C SER A 56 5.25 13.62 -10.01
N ILE A 57 4.81 13.44 -8.76
CA ILE A 57 5.69 13.23 -7.60
C ILE A 57 5.51 11.80 -7.10
N ALA A 58 6.60 11.03 -7.18
CA ALA A 58 6.67 9.66 -6.71
C ALA A 58 6.74 9.62 -5.17
N ILE A 59 5.75 8.99 -4.53
CA ILE A 59 5.70 8.79 -3.09
C ILE A 59 5.60 7.29 -2.78
N GLN A 60 6.55 6.76 -2.02
CA GLN A 60 6.55 5.36 -1.61
C GLN A 60 6.15 5.24 -0.14
N VAL A 61 5.16 4.40 0.14
CA VAL A 61 4.72 4.04 1.48
C VAL A 61 5.04 2.56 1.71
N TRP A 62 5.98 2.32 2.60
CA TRP A 62 6.39 0.97 2.99
C TRP A 62 5.68 0.56 4.27
N LEU A 63 4.88 -0.49 4.18
CA LEU A 63 4.12 -1.06 5.27
C LEU A 63 5.00 -2.06 6.01
N ASP A 64 5.20 -1.83 7.30
CA ASP A 64 5.71 -2.86 8.19
C ASP A 64 4.63 -3.90 8.43
N VAL A 65 4.87 -5.14 7.99
CA VAL A 65 3.96 -6.27 8.10
C VAL A 65 4.47 -7.33 9.08
N THR A 66 5.30 -6.95 10.05
CA THR A 66 5.67 -7.79 11.19
C THR A 66 4.52 -7.90 12.19
N GLY A 67 4.52 -8.98 13.00
CA GLY A 67 3.44 -9.30 13.95
C GLY A 67 3.06 -8.15 14.90
N SER A 68 4.04 -7.35 15.33
CA SER A 68 3.84 -6.20 16.24
C SER A 68 3.12 -5.02 15.56
N MET A 69 3.25 -4.87 14.24
CA MET A 69 2.78 -3.72 13.47
C MET A 69 1.47 -3.95 12.70
N HIS A 70 0.87 -5.14 12.81
CA HIS A 70 -0.32 -5.59 12.05
C HIS A 70 -1.51 -4.63 12.02
N ARG A 71 -1.69 -3.86 13.09
CA ARG A 71 -2.81 -2.92 13.20
C ARG A 71 -2.63 -1.67 12.33
N ILE A 72 -1.41 -1.33 11.96
CA ILE A 72 -1.13 -0.09 11.20
C ILE A 72 -1.66 -0.17 9.76
N PRO A 73 -1.35 -1.23 8.97
CA PRO A 73 -1.96 -1.38 7.65
C PRO A 73 -3.49 -1.48 7.71
N GLU A 74 -4.04 -2.17 8.72
CA GLU A 74 -5.48 -2.28 8.93
C GLU A 74 -6.13 -0.92 9.19
N ASN A 75 -5.56 -0.10 10.07
CA ASN A 75 -6.07 1.25 10.34
C ASN A 75 -5.92 2.17 9.11
N LEU A 76 -4.83 2.01 8.35
CA LEU A 76 -4.60 2.78 7.14
C LEU A 76 -5.71 2.56 6.11
N VAL A 77 -6.07 1.30 5.82
CA VAL A 77 -7.11 0.98 4.82
C VAL A 77 -8.54 1.23 5.32
N LYS A 78 -8.76 1.28 6.64
CA LYS A 78 -10.08 1.54 7.20
C LYS A 78 -10.36 3.04 7.35
N GLU A 79 -9.36 3.79 7.81
CA GLU A 79 -9.57 5.15 8.29
C GLU A 79 -8.58 6.16 7.72
N SER A 80 -7.27 5.85 7.72
CA SER A 80 -6.25 6.90 7.54
C SER A 80 -5.88 7.22 6.09
N LEU A 81 -6.19 6.35 5.11
CA LEU A 81 -5.78 6.55 3.72
C LEU A 81 -6.30 7.87 3.10
N PRO A 82 -7.58 8.27 3.27
CA PRO A 82 -8.05 9.55 2.75
C PRO A 82 -7.35 10.73 3.40
N HIS A 83 -7.08 10.66 4.70
CA HIS A 83 -6.36 11.72 5.40
C HIS A 83 -4.94 11.87 4.89
N LEU A 84 -4.21 10.75 4.71
CA LEU A 84 -2.88 10.76 4.13
C LEU A 84 -2.84 11.45 2.76
N MET A 85 -3.76 11.09 1.86
CA MET A 85 -3.80 11.65 0.52
C MET A 85 -4.17 13.12 0.51
N LEU A 86 -5.14 13.53 1.34
CA LEU A 86 -5.54 14.93 1.47
C LEU A 86 -4.39 15.77 2.05
N ASP A 87 -3.70 15.28 3.08
CA ASP A 87 -2.57 15.98 3.69
C ASP A 87 -1.41 16.16 2.69
N ILE A 88 -1.14 15.16 1.83
CA ILE A 88 -0.14 15.26 0.76
C ILE A 88 -0.52 16.35 -0.25
N MET A 89 -1.78 16.37 -0.70
CA MET A 89 -2.28 17.36 -1.65
C MET A 89 -2.28 18.77 -1.04
N ASP A 90 -2.73 18.91 0.20
CA ASP A 90 -2.76 20.18 0.94
C ASP A 90 -1.34 20.72 1.22
N ALA A 91 -0.33 19.86 1.27
CA ALA A 91 1.08 20.25 1.35
C ALA A 91 1.64 20.81 0.02
N GLY A 92 0.83 20.86 -1.05
CA GLY A 92 1.22 21.41 -2.35
C GLY A 92 1.81 20.38 -3.31
N VAL A 93 1.53 19.09 -3.11
CA VAL A 93 1.85 18.05 -4.09
C VAL A 93 0.66 17.90 -5.03
N ASP A 94 0.73 18.56 -6.19
CA ASP A 94 -0.39 18.63 -7.14
C ASP A 94 -0.69 17.28 -7.82
N ASP A 95 0.35 16.52 -8.18
CA ASP A 95 0.23 15.25 -8.91
C ASP A 95 0.90 14.08 -8.14
N PRO A 96 0.39 13.69 -6.95
CA PRO A 96 0.99 12.60 -6.18
C PRO A 96 0.70 11.25 -6.84
N GLN A 97 1.75 10.46 -7.06
CA GLN A 97 1.65 9.05 -7.44
C GLN A 97 2.13 8.20 -6.27
N LEU A 98 1.20 7.44 -5.68
CA LEU A 98 1.45 6.65 -4.48
C LEU A 98 1.81 5.21 -4.86
N PHE A 99 2.85 4.69 -4.23
CA PHE A 99 3.27 3.30 -4.29
C PHE A 99 3.15 2.68 -2.91
N PHE A 100 2.56 1.49 -2.83
CA PHE A 100 2.60 0.66 -1.62
C PHE A 100 3.60 -0.48 -1.78
N GLY A 101 4.52 -0.58 -0.81
CA GLY A 101 5.34 -1.76 -0.59
C GLY A 101 5.07 -2.33 0.79
N ALA A 102 5.43 -3.59 1.01
CA ALA A 102 5.35 -4.22 2.32
C ALA A 102 6.66 -4.93 2.66
N ILE A 103 7.09 -4.79 3.91
CA ILE A 103 8.32 -5.37 4.44
C ILE A 103 7.97 -6.15 5.70
N GLY A 104 8.29 -7.44 5.69
CA GLY A 104 8.14 -8.35 6.81
C GLY A 104 9.48 -8.87 7.30
N ASP A 105 9.43 -9.89 8.15
CA ASP A 105 10.61 -10.57 8.67
C ASP A 105 11.10 -11.64 7.67
N HIS A 106 12.21 -11.37 6.99
CA HIS A 106 12.80 -12.31 6.02
C HIS A 106 13.20 -13.68 6.58
N THR A 107 13.32 -13.84 7.90
CA THR A 107 13.66 -15.12 8.54
C THR A 107 12.44 -15.99 8.82
N CYS A 108 11.26 -15.38 8.94
CA CYS A 108 10.02 -16.04 9.36
C CYS A 108 8.94 -16.03 8.28
N ASP A 109 8.87 -14.97 7.48
CA ASP A 109 7.80 -14.71 6.51
C ASP A 109 8.10 -15.32 5.14
N ARG A 110 7.04 -15.67 4.40
CA ARG A 110 7.10 -16.22 3.05
C ARG A 110 7.06 -15.13 1.97
N SER A 111 6.50 -13.98 2.31
CA SER A 111 6.34 -12.78 1.50
C SER A 111 7.04 -11.56 2.17
N PRO A 112 8.33 -11.67 2.56
CA PRO A 112 8.99 -10.65 3.38
C PRO A 112 9.28 -9.34 2.64
N LEU A 113 9.20 -9.34 1.30
CA LEU A 113 9.27 -8.16 0.47
C LEU A 113 8.17 -8.23 -0.59
N GLN A 114 7.39 -7.14 -0.70
CA GLN A 114 6.29 -7.04 -1.65
C GLN A 114 6.30 -5.63 -2.25
N VAL A 115 6.15 -5.53 -3.57
CA VAL A 115 6.32 -4.26 -4.30
C VAL A 115 5.14 -4.00 -5.23
N GLY A 116 4.42 -2.90 -4.99
CA GLY A 116 3.28 -2.47 -5.80
C GLY A 116 3.69 -1.70 -7.06
N GLN A 117 2.81 -0.78 -7.50
CA GLN A 117 3.07 0.18 -8.57
C GLN A 117 2.70 1.59 -8.11
N PHE A 118 3.31 2.61 -8.73
CA PHE A 118 2.90 4.01 -8.58
C PHE A 118 1.55 4.26 -9.24
N GLU A 119 0.58 4.75 -8.48
CA GLU A 119 -0.77 5.03 -8.95
C GLU A 119 -1.31 6.36 -8.40
N SER A 120 -2.13 7.02 -9.21
CA SER A 120 -2.89 8.22 -8.82
C SER A 120 -4.37 7.92 -8.53
N ASP A 121 -4.90 6.83 -9.09
CA ASP A 121 -6.31 6.47 -9.00
C ASP A 121 -6.67 5.84 -7.65
N THR A 122 -7.87 6.16 -7.14
CA THR A 122 -8.33 5.70 -5.83
C THR A 122 -8.47 4.18 -5.74
N GLU A 123 -9.05 3.53 -6.75
CA GLU A 123 -9.25 2.08 -6.73
C GLU A 123 -7.93 1.34 -6.86
N LEU A 124 -7.02 1.83 -7.71
CA LEU A 124 -5.70 1.24 -7.88
C LEU A 124 -4.82 1.40 -6.63
N ILE A 125 -4.81 2.59 -6.01
CA ILE A 125 -4.13 2.84 -4.73
C ILE A 125 -4.65 1.86 -3.67
N VAL A 126 -5.98 1.75 -3.52
CA VAL A 126 -6.58 0.82 -2.55
C VAL A 126 -6.29 -0.63 -2.90
N LYS A 127 -6.30 -1.01 -4.19
CA LYS A 127 -5.95 -2.35 -4.67
C LYS A 127 -4.55 -2.74 -4.17
N TRP A 128 -3.53 -1.91 -4.40
CA TRP A 128 -2.16 -2.23 -3.99
C TRP A 128 -2.01 -2.31 -2.47
N LEU A 129 -2.71 -1.44 -1.72
CA LEU A 129 -2.77 -1.56 -0.27
C LEU A 129 -3.37 -2.91 0.17
N THR A 130 -4.56 -3.26 -0.34
CA THR A 130 -5.25 -4.50 0.06
C THR A 130 -4.64 -5.78 -0.49
N ASN A 131 -3.88 -5.72 -1.59
CA ASN A 131 -3.18 -6.88 -2.13
C ASN A 131 -1.96 -7.30 -1.29
N SER A 132 -1.53 -6.44 -0.36
CA SER A 132 -0.43 -6.76 0.55
C SER A 132 -0.80 -7.96 1.43
N HIS A 133 0.16 -8.86 1.64
CA HIS A 133 0.03 -10.02 2.52
C HIS A 133 0.55 -9.68 3.92
N LEU A 134 -0.34 -9.69 4.92
CA LEU A 134 0.01 -9.43 6.31
C LEU A 134 0.24 -10.75 7.06
N GLU A 135 1.48 -11.26 7.02
CA GLU A 135 1.82 -12.57 7.61
C GLU A 135 1.94 -12.55 9.12
N GLY A 136 2.61 -11.53 9.66
CA GLY A 136 2.78 -11.39 11.09
C GLY A 136 3.74 -12.34 11.73
N GLY A 137 4.72 -12.81 10.97
CA GLY A 137 5.93 -13.36 11.56
C GLY A 137 6.78 -12.28 12.25
N GLY A 138 7.90 -12.74 12.80
CA GLY A 138 8.84 -11.92 13.56
C GLY A 138 8.42 -11.63 14.99
N GLY A 139 9.27 -10.89 15.71
CA GLY A 139 9.06 -10.48 17.11
C GLY A 139 9.55 -11.49 18.17
N GLY A 140 9.90 -12.72 17.78
CA GLY A 140 10.49 -13.75 18.66
C GLY A 140 12.01 -13.86 18.58
N ASN A 141 12.65 -13.06 17.72
CA ASN A 141 14.06 -13.10 17.33
C ASN A 141 14.89 -11.93 17.89
N ASP A 142 14.36 -11.17 18.86
CA ASP A 142 15.01 -10.01 19.51
C ASP A 142 15.54 -8.92 18.55
N GLY A 143 14.95 -8.79 17.36
CA GLY A 143 15.33 -7.76 16.39
C GLY A 143 14.37 -7.61 15.21
N GLU A 144 14.49 -6.47 14.53
CA GLU A 144 13.80 -6.20 13.25
C GLU A 144 14.68 -6.63 12.08
N SER A 145 14.04 -7.19 11.05
CA SER A 145 14.72 -7.93 9.97
C SER A 145 14.47 -7.31 8.59
N TYR A 146 14.64 -5.99 8.45
CA TYR A 146 14.40 -5.25 7.21
C TYR A 146 15.52 -5.32 6.15
N LEU A 147 16.37 -6.36 6.17
CA LEU A 147 17.54 -6.47 5.27
C LEU A 147 17.20 -6.58 3.77
N LEU A 148 15.92 -6.71 3.44
CA LEU A 148 15.41 -6.80 2.06
C LEU A 148 14.90 -5.46 1.51
N ALA A 149 14.87 -4.40 2.31
CA ALA A 149 14.32 -3.09 1.97
C ALA A 149 15.38 -2.04 1.65
#